data_AF-A0A317IVZ6-F1
#
_entry.id   AF-A0A317IVZ6-F1
#
_cell.length_a   1.000
_cell.length_b   1.000
_cell.length_c   1.000
_cell.angle_alpha   90.00
_cell.angle_beta   90.00
_cell.angle_gamma   90.00
#
_symmetry.space_group_name_H-M   'P 1'
#
loop_
_entity.id
_entity.type
_entity.pdbx_description
1 polymer ?
#
loop_
_entity_poly.entity_id
_entity_poly.type
_entity_poly.pdbx_seq_one_letter_code
_entity_poly.pdbx_strand_id
1 'polypeptide(L)'
;MKVGATHKWFYDKGEWKETKITPDLWRISFSVTKRRAGKAPKGSGAPVGTGYHWYIVAHQIVKKLNANDYTTDLIGLKYKLSHMRATKKSWNIKTPTQRNHLIAFLKEWLSQLENGSVPFDVEYDGKNYKGEAVPIPGTCEGKICHMFDITMNDEHVGIMRLLKHGWKLDQIKDQKLVDAIGNDISSKHK
;
A
#
# COMPACT_ATOMS: atom_id res chain seq x y z
N MET A 1 8.76 5.78 13.79
CA MET A 1 8.60 6.71 12.66
C MET A 1 7.34 7.52 12.93
N LYS A 2 7.36 8.82 12.67
CA LYS A 2 6.14 9.62 12.70
C LYS A 2 5.23 9.18 11.54
N VAL A 3 3.92 9.33 11.70
CA VAL A 3 2.96 9.10 10.61
C VAL A 3 3.32 10.01 9.41
N GLY A 4 3.20 9.50 8.18
CA GLY A 4 3.59 10.18 6.95
C GLY A 4 5.08 10.09 6.58
N ALA A 5 5.95 9.63 7.49
CA ALA A 5 7.37 9.49 7.19
C ALA A 5 7.66 8.22 6.36
N THR A 6 8.59 8.32 5.40
CA THR A 6 8.89 7.26 4.44
C THR A 6 10.22 6.55 4.74
N HIS A 7 10.32 5.30 4.30
CA HIS A 7 11.58 4.55 4.29
C HIS A 7 11.81 3.98 2.90
N LYS A 8 13.04 4.10 2.40
CA LYS A 8 13.51 3.40 1.20
C LYS A 8 14.44 2.26 1.59
N TRP A 9 14.18 1.07 1.05
CA TRP A 9 14.95 -0.14 1.27
C TRP A 9 15.42 -0.70 -0.06
N PHE A 10 16.63 -1.26 -0.09
CA PHE A 10 17.15 -2.08 -1.17
C PHE A 10 17.17 -3.53 -0.71
N TYR A 11 16.52 -4.41 -1.46
CA TYR A 11 16.53 -5.84 -1.21
C TYR A 11 17.69 -6.45 -2.00
N ASP A 12 18.39 -7.44 -1.43
CA ASP A 12 19.35 -8.21 -2.23
C ASP A 12 18.62 -9.02 -3.30
N LYS A 13 19.39 -9.73 -4.13
CA LYS A 13 18.83 -10.74 -5.03
C LYS A 13 18.13 -11.83 -4.19
N GLY A 14 16.81 -11.79 -4.15
CA GLY A 14 15.95 -12.78 -3.51
C GLY A 14 15.42 -13.78 -4.53
N GLU A 15 14.89 -14.89 -4.02
CA GLU A 15 14.22 -15.90 -4.84
C GLU A 15 12.70 -15.74 -4.67
N TRP A 16 11.99 -15.50 -5.77
CA TRP A 16 10.53 -15.55 -5.81
C TRP A 16 10.10 -16.96 -6.21
N LYS A 17 9.40 -17.65 -5.33
CA LYS A 17 8.81 -18.97 -5.61
C LYS A 17 7.32 -18.86 -5.56
N GLU A 18 6.68 -19.40 -6.58
CA GLU A 18 5.23 -19.55 -6.61
C GLU A 18 4.81 -20.96 -7.00
N THR A 19 3.63 -21.35 -6.55
CA THR A 19 3.03 -22.64 -6.85
C THR A 19 1.55 -22.43 -7.05
N LYS A 20 1.03 -22.83 -8.20
CA LYS A 20 -0.41 -22.82 -8.46
C LYS A 20 -1.10 -23.79 -7.50
N ILE A 21 -2.04 -23.30 -6.69
CA ILE A 21 -2.84 -24.12 -5.77
C ILE A 21 -4.19 -24.46 -6.43
N THR A 22 -4.85 -23.47 -7.03
CA THR A 22 -6.11 -23.62 -7.78
C THR A 22 -6.02 -22.79 -9.08
N PRO A 23 -7.02 -22.83 -9.98
CA PRO A 23 -7.00 -22.02 -11.21
C PRO A 23 -6.63 -20.55 -10.99
N ASP A 24 -7.15 -19.95 -9.92
CA ASP A 24 -7.04 -18.52 -9.62
C ASP A 24 -6.27 -18.24 -8.31
N LEU A 25 -5.72 -19.25 -7.65
CA LEU A 25 -4.98 -19.10 -6.39
C LEU A 25 -3.56 -19.66 -6.52
N TRP A 26 -2.60 -18.83 -6.13
CA TRP A 26 -1.18 -19.18 -6.12
C TRP A 26 -0.60 -18.95 -4.72
N ARG A 27 0.21 -19.89 -4.25
CA ARG A 27 1.06 -19.69 -3.08
C ARG A 27 2.31 -18.97 -3.55
N ILE A 28 2.69 -17.89 -2.87
CA ILE A 28 3.96 -17.20 -3.11
C ILE A 28 4.86 -17.25 -1.87
N SER A 29 6.18 -17.19 -2.10
CA SER A 29 7.17 -16.97 -1.05
C SER A 29 8.36 -16.19 -1.60
N PHE A 30 8.81 -15.20 -0.84
CA PHE A 30 9.97 -14.38 -1.16
C PHE A 30 10.74 -14.10 0.13
N SER A 31 12.04 -14.40 0.15
CA SER A 31 12.89 -14.23 1.34
C SER A 31 14.27 -13.71 0.94
N VAL A 32 14.68 -12.61 1.58
CA VAL A 32 15.97 -11.98 1.35
C VAL A 32 16.32 -10.98 2.44
N THR A 33 17.61 -10.66 2.57
CA THR A 33 18.07 -9.53 3.38
C THR A 33 17.78 -8.20 2.69
N LYS A 34 17.38 -7.19 3.46
CA LYS A 34 17.16 -5.82 2.98
C LYS A 34 18.00 -4.81 3.75
N ARG A 35 18.44 -3.75 3.05
CA ARG A 35 19.28 -2.67 3.58
C ARG A 35 18.58 -1.33 3.44
N ARG A 36 18.79 -0.43 4.41
CA ARG A 36 18.28 0.95 4.30
C ARG A 36 19.03 1.66 3.18
N ALA A 37 18.32 2.51 2.43
CA ALA A 37 18.97 3.36 1.43
C ALA A 37 19.91 4.41 2.05
N GLY A 38 19.66 4.82 3.30
CA GLY A 38 20.51 5.72 4.07
C GLY A 38 20.85 5.15 5.46
N LYS A 39 21.92 5.65 6.07
CA LYS A 39 22.30 5.26 7.44
C LYS A 39 21.23 5.67 8.44
N ALA A 40 20.94 4.80 9.40
CA ALA A 40 20.04 5.14 10.49
C ALA A 40 20.70 6.19 11.41
N PRO A 41 19.96 7.20 11.90
CA PRO A 41 20.45 8.09 12.93
C PRO A 41 20.95 7.31 14.16
N LYS A 42 22.01 7.80 14.81
CA LYS A 42 22.58 7.15 16.00
C LYS A 42 21.50 7.03 17.09
N GLY A 43 21.41 5.85 17.71
CA GLY A 43 20.40 5.56 18.74
C GLY A 43 18.96 5.40 18.24
N SER A 44 18.72 5.44 16.93
CA SER A 44 17.39 5.25 16.34
C SER A 44 17.16 3.82 15.85
N GLY A 45 15.89 3.49 15.63
CA GLY A 45 15.49 2.20 15.07
C GLY A 45 15.17 1.15 16.13
N ALA A 46 14.80 -0.03 15.66
CA ALA A 46 14.53 -1.15 16.53
C ALA A 46 15.85 -1.84 16.93
N PRO A 47 15.99 -2.33 18.18
CA PRO A 47 17.15 -3.11 18.57
C PRO A 47 17.35 -4.36 17.70
N VAL A 48 18.60 -4.78 17.50
CA VAL A 48 18.95 -6.02 16.79
C VAL A 48 18.23 -7.21 17.42
N GLY A 49 17.66 -8.09 16.59
CA GLY A 49 16.84 -9.22 17.03
C GLY A 49 15.34 -8.90 17.17
N THR A 50 14.93 -7.64 16.98
CA THR A 50 13.49 -7.29 16.93
C THR A 50 12.83 -7.87 15.68
N GLY A 51 11.72 -8.60 15.88
CA GLY A 51 10.89 -9.15 14.80
C GLY A 51 9.60 -8.37 14.59
N TYR A 52 9.11 -8.32 13.36
CA TYR A 52 7.80 -7.75 13.03
C TYR A 52 7.01 -8.70 12.15
N HIS A 53 5.73 -8.87 12.46
CA HIS A 53 4.78 -9.58 11.63
C HIS A 53 3.85 -8.55 10.98
N TRP A 54 4.00 -8.41 9.67
CA TRP A 54 3.17 -7.55 8.84
C TRP A 54 2.27 -8.42 7.96
N TYR A 55 0.99 -8.07 7.87
CA TYR A 55 0.11 -8.54 6.82
C TYR A 55 0.14 -7.54 5.66
N ILE A 56 0.17 -8.01 4.42
CA ILE A 56 0.22 -7.15 3.23
C ILE A 56 -1.05 -7.38 2.41
N VAL A 57 -1.75 -6.31 2.06
CA VAL A 57 -2.79 -6.27 1.04
C VAL A 57 -2.25 -5.42 -0.09
N ALA A 58 -2.04 -6.01 -1.25
CA ALA A 58 -1.39 -5.32 -2.36
C ALA A 58 -1.78 -5.93 -3.70
N HIS A 59 -1.75 -5.07 -4.72
CA HIS A 59 -1.79 -5.47 -6.11
C HIS A 59 -0.38 -5.79 -6.57
N GLN A 60 -0.21 -6.93 -7.24
CA GLN A 60 0.97 -7.22 -8.03
C GLN A 60 0.63 -6.98 -9.50
N ILE A 61 1.31 -6.04 -10.13
CA ILE A 61 1.16 -5.73 -11.55
C ILE A 61 2.40 -6.26 -12.27
N VAL A 62 2.18 -7.05 -13.33
CA VAL A 62 3.25 -7.67 -14.09
C VAL A 62 3.08 -7.38 -15.57
N LYS A 63 4.17 -7.05 -16.25
CA LYS A 63 4.18 -6.84 -17.70
C LYS A 63 5.30 -7.65 -18.33
N LYS A 64 4.96 -8.50 -19.30
CA LYS A 64 5.95 -9.22 -20.09
C LYS A 64 6.73 -8.22 -20.96
N LEU A 65 8.05 -8.27 -20.86
CA LEU A 65 8.95 -7.41 -21.64
C LEU A 65 9.51 -8.15 -22.85
N ASN A 66 9.87 -9.42 -22.68
CA ASN A 66 10.34 -10.30 -23.74
C ASN A 66 10.10 -11.77 -23.34
N ALA A 67 10.78 -12.72 -24.00
CA ALA A 67 10.61 -14.15 -23.73
C ALA A 67 10.80 -14.54 -22.26
N ASN A 68 11.74 -13.89 -21.56
CA ASN A 68 12.20 -14.30 -20.24
C ASN A 68 12.06 -13.21 -19.16
N ASP A 69 11.81 -11.96 -19.56
CA ASP A 69 11.76 -10.83 -18.63
C ASP A 69 10.34 -10.29 -18.45
N TYR A 70 10.02 -9.97 -17.19
CA TYR A 70 8.78 -9.33 -16.78
C TYR A 70 9.10 -8.19 -15.81
N THR A 71 8.38 -7.09 -15.88
CA THR A 71 8.35 -6.12 -14.77
C THR A 71 7.48 -6.69 -13.64
N THR A 72 7.74 -6.23 -12.42
CA THR A 72 6.84 -6.47 -11.29
C THR A 72 6.77 -5.24 -10.41
N ASP A 73 5.54 -4.79 -10.16
CA ASP A 73 5.21 -3.74 -9.22
C ASP A 73 4.33 -4.33 -8.12
N LEU A 74 4.62 -3.99 -6.86
CA LEU A 74 3.81 -4.38 -5.71
C LEU A 74 3.37 -3.12 -4.96
N ILE A 75 2.10 -2.78 -5.05
CA ILE A 75 1.54 -1.54 -4.52
C ILE A 75 0.41 -1.88 -3.57
N GLY A 76 0.45 -1.31 -2.38
CA GLY A 76 -0.61 -1.51 -1.39
C GLY A 76 -0.18 -1.16 0.02
N LEU A 77 -0.82 -1.82 0.98
CA LEU A 77 -0.73 -1.51 2.40
C LEU A 77 -0.10 -2.66 3.17
N LYS A 78 0.60 -2.29 4.25
CA LYS A 78 1.06 -3.26 5.26
C LYS A 78 0.49 -2.93 6.62
N TYR A 79 -0.16 -3.90 7.23
CA TYR A 79 -0.78 -3.80 8.54
C TYR A 79 0.04 -4.55 9.58
N LYS A 80 0.34 -3.92 10.72
CA LYS A 80 1.15 -4.53 11.78
C LYS A 80 0.28 -5.46 12.61
N LEU A 81 0.46 -6.77 12.46
CA LEU A 81 -0.24 -7.74 13.30
C LEU A 81 0.41 -7.87 14.67
N SER A 82 1.73 -8.02 14.72
CA SER A 82 2.46 -8.20 15.97
C SER A 82 3.93 -7.82 15.84
N HIS A 83 4.62 -7.80 16.97
CA HIS A 83 6.07 -7.62 17.03
C HIS A 83 6.66 -8.51 18.12
N MET A 84 7.95 -8.81 17.97
CA MET A 84 8.75 -9.54 18.95
C MET A 84 9.88 -8.62 19.40
N ARG A 85 9.99 -8.39 20.72
CA ARG A 85 11.08 -7.59 21.28
C ARG A 85 12.40 -8.36 21.17
N ALA A 86 13.50 -7.67 20.92
CA ALA A 86 14.84 -8.28 20.83
C ALA A 86 15.21 -9.20 22.01
N THR A 87 14.74 -8.88 23.22
CA THR A 87 15.02 -9.65 24.45
C THR A 87 14.06 -10.80 24.70
N LYS A 88 13.08 -11.03 23.82
CA LYS A 88 12.03 -12.04 23.99
C LYS A 88 12.03 -12.99 22.80
N LYS A 89 11.68 -14.26 23.06
CA LYS A 89 11.53 -15.30 22.03
C LYS A 89 10.07 -15.50 21.59
N SER A 90 9.15 -14.64 22.04
CA SER A 90 7.72 -14.74 21.75
C SER A 90 7.16 -13.43 21.21
N TRP A 91 6.19 -13.56 20.30
CA TRP A 91 5.38 -12.43 19.82
C TRP A 91 4.63 -11.77 20.97
N ASN A 92 4.44 -10.45 20.87
CA ASN A 92 3.78 -9.66 21.91
C ASN A 92 2.31 -10.03 22.14
N ILE A 93 1.66 -10.69 21.17
CA ILE A 93 0.29 -11.19 21.27
C ILE A 93 0.17 -12.60 20.66
N LYS A 94 -0.76 -13.40 21.19
CA LYS A 94 -1.03 -14.78 20.75
C LYS A 94 -1.73 -14.80 19.38
N THR A 95 -1.60 -15.93 18.68
CA THR A 95 -2.18 -16.12 17.33
C THR A 95 -3.69 -15.84 17.25
N PRO A 96 -4.56 -16.27 18.19
CA PRO A 96 -5.98 -15.95 18.12
C PRO A 96 -6.27 -14.44 18.15
N THR A 97 -5.53 -13.68 18.96
CA THR A 97 -5.64 -12.22 19.01
C THR A 97 -5.15 -11.57 17.72
N GLN A 98 -4.03 -12.05 17.15
CA GLN A 98 -3.53 -11.58 15.84
C GLN A 98 -4.61 -11.77 14.75
N ARG A 99 -5.27 -12.93 14.75
CA ARG A 99 -6.35 -13.24 13.82
C ARG A 99 -7.55 -12.31 14.01
N ASN A 100 -7.97 -12.03 15.24
CA ASN A 100 -9.09 -11.12 15.49
C ASN A 100 -8.79 -9.69 14.97
N HIS A 101 -7.56 -9.19 15.17
CA HIS A 101 -7.15 -7.91 14.61
C HIS A 101 -7.15 -7.93 13.08
N LEU A 102 -6.67 -9.01 12.46
CA LEU A 102 -6.70 -9.17 11.01
C LEU A 102 -8.13 -9.17 10.47
N ILE A 103 -9.05 -9.91 11.12
CA ILE A 103 -10.47 -9.94 10.74
C ILE A 103 -11.08 -8.54 10.81
N ALA A 104 -10.83 -7.79 11.89
CA ALA A 104 -11.33 -6.42 12.02
C ALA A 104 -10.83 -5.52 10.89
N PHE A 105 -9.53 -5.56 10.59
CA PHE A 105 -8.94 -4.81 9.48
C PHE A 105 -9.55 -5.21 8.13
N LEU A 106 -9.71 -6.51 7.85
CA LEU A 106 -10.28 -6.99 6.59
C LEU A 106 -11.76 -6.63 6.45
N LYS A 107 -12.54 -6.62 7.53
CA LYS A 107 -13.94 -6.17 7.51
C LYS A 107 -14.06 -4.68 7.21
N GLU A 108 -13.18 -3.86 7.79
CA GLU A 108 -13.14 -2.43 7.47
C GLU A 108 -12.75 -2.20 6.01
N TRP A 109 -11.74 -2.92 5.51
CA TRP A 109 -11.34 -2.87 4.10
C TRP A 109 -12.46 -3.31 3.17
N LEU A 110 -13.14 -4.42 3.48
CA LEU A 110 -14.31 -4.90 2.73
C LEU A 110 -15.41 -3.84 2.71
N SER A 111 -15.71 -3.24 3.86
CA SER A 111 -16.72 -2.19 3.95
C SER A 111 -16.40 -0.98 3.07
N GLN A 112 -15.12 -0.60 2.93
CA GLN A 112 -14.72 0.48 2.01
C GLN A 112 -14.89 0.09 0.55
N LEU A 113 -14.56 -1.16 0.19
CA LEU A 113 -14.78 -1.67 -1.17
C LEU A 113 -16.26 -1.74 -1.54
N GLU A 114 -17.12 -2.11 -0.58
CA GLU A 114 -18.57 -2.22 -0.78
C GLU A 114 -19.29 -0.86 -0.81
N ASN A 115 -18.89 0.08 0.06
CA ASN A 115 -19.67 1.29 0.35
C ASN A 115 -19.31 2.51 -0.51
N GLY A 116 -18.53 2.34 -1.57
CA GLY A 116 -18.43 3.34 -2.62
C GLY A 116 -17.01 3.84 -2.78
N SER A 117 -16.47 3.49 -3.94
CA SER A 117 -15.43 4.29 -4.55
C SER A 117 -16.00 5.66 -4.94
N VAL A 118 -15.17 6.69 -4.89
CA VAL A 118 -15.51 8.03 -5.35
C VAL A 118 -15.14 8.11 -6.82
N PRO A 119 -16.11 8.21 -7.75
CA PRO A 119 -15.78 8.31 -9.17
C PRO A 119 -15.17 9.68 -9.46
N PHE A 120 -14.14 9.70 -10.29
CA PHE A 120 -13.57 10.93 -10.84
C PHE A 120 -13.60 10.91 -12.36
N ASP A 121 -13.72 12.10 -12.94
CA ASP A 121 -13.76 12.34 -14.39
C ASP A 121 -13.15 13.71 -14.62
N VAL A 122 -11.91 13.72 -15.12
CA VAL A 122 -11.08 14.93 -15.22
C VAL A 122 -10.52 15.04 -16.63
N GLU A 123 -10.77 16.16 -17.27
CA GLU A 123 -10.08 16.54 -18.51
C GLU A 123 -8.79 17.31 -18.17
N TYR A 124 -7.65 16.82 -18.68
CA TYR A 124 -6.35 17.44 -18.52
C TYR A 124 -5.50 17.22 -19.76
N ASP A 125 -4.91 18.31 -20.28
CA ASP A 125 -4.07 18.29 -21.49
C ASP A 125 -4.76 17.63 -22.71
N GLY A 126 -6.04 17.93 -22.90
CA GLY A 126 -6.87 17.39 -23.99
C GLY A 126 -7.17 15.89 -23.88
N LYS A 127 -6.89 15.26 -22.73
CA LYS A 127 -7.22 13.87 -22.44
C LYS A 127 -8.20 13.78 -21.29
N ASN A 128 -9.13 12.85 -21.37
CA ASN A 128 -10.03 12.54 -20.27
C ASN A 128 -9.47 11.36 -19.44
N TYR A 129 -9.43 11.56 -18.13
CA TYR A 129 -9.05 10.56 -17.14
C TYR A 129 -10.26 10.23 -16.28
N LYS A 130 -10.69 8.97 -16.34
CA LYS A 130 -11.82 8.46 -15.55
C LYS A 130 -11.35 7.36 -14.63
N GLY A 131 -12.00 7.26 -13.48
CA GLY A 131 -11.67 6.20 -12.56
C GLY A 131 -12.40 6.33 -11.25
N GLU A 132 -11.86 5.66 -10.25
CA GLU A 132 -12.47 5.55 -8.95
C GLU A 132 -11.42 5.60 -7.84
N ALA A 133 -11.81 6.21 -6.73
CA ALA A 133 -10.96 6.40 -5.57
C ALA A 133 -11.59 5.73 -4.35
N VAL A 134 -10.98 4.65 -3.85
CA VAL A 134 -11.46 3.94 -2.66
C VAL A 134 -10.78 4.53 -1.42
N PRO A 135 -11.51 5.06 -0.43
CA PRO A 135 -10.91 5.57 0.79
C PRO A 135 -10.13 4.48 1.56
N ILE A 136 -8.94 4.83 2.04
CA ILE A 136 -8.15 3.88 2.84
C ILE A 136 -8.63 3.88 4.30
N PRO A 137 -8.94 2.70 4.89
CA PRO A 137 -9.30 2.54 6.30
C PRO A 137 -8.40 3.29 7.28
N GLY A 138 -9.02 3.93 8.26
CA GLY A 138 -8.32 4.72 9.28
C GLY A 138 -7.62 5.98 8.78
N THR A 139 -7.85 6.42 7.54
CA THR A 139 -7.28 7.68 7.00
C THR A 139 -8.32 8.79 6.81
N CYS A 140 -9.55 8.55 7.26
CA CYS A 140 -10.65 9.48 7.19
C CYS A 140 -10.94 10.08 8.57
N GLU A 141 -11.03 11.41 8.64
CA GLU A 141 -11.42 12.18 9.80
C GLU A 141 -12.76 12.85 9.51
N GLY A 142 -13.85 12.24 10.00
CA GLY A 142 -15.21 12.64 9.64
C GLY A 142 -15.49 12.39 8.16
N LYS A 143 -15.75 13.46 7.41
CA LYS A 143 -16.05 13.42 5.96
C LYS A 143 -14.82 13.64 5.07
N ILE A 144 -13.65 13.86 5.67
CA ILE A 144 -12.42 14.15 4.94
C ILE A 144 -11.53 12.90 4.99
N CYS A 145 -11.22 12.33 3.83
CA CYS A 145 -10.26 11.25 3.70
C CYS A 145 -8.93 11.77 3.16
N HIS A 146 -7.84 11.36 3.79
CA HIS A 146 -6.49 11.82 3.44
C HIS A 146 -5.76 10.86 2.51
N MET A 147 -6.24 9.64 2.34
CA MET A 147 -5.62 8.66 1.44
C MET A 147 -6.69 7.85 0.70
N PHE A 148 -6.42 7.61 -0.58
CA PHE A 148 -7.29 6.84 -1.46
C PHE A 148 -6.46 5.86 -2.26
N ASP A 149 -7.02 4.68 -2.50
CA ASP A 149 -6.51 3.75 -3.49
C ASP A 149 -7.15 4.08 -4.85
N ILE A 150 -6.33 4.30 -5.88
CA ILE A 150 -6.79 4.86 -7.16
C ILE A 150 -6.70 3.80 -8.26
N THR A 151 -7.85 3.59 -8.90
CA THR A 151 -7.96 2.94 -10.21
C THR A 151 -8.28 4.01 -11.24
N MET A 152 -7.52 4.07 -12.33
CA MET A 152 -7.70 5.04 -13.41
C MET A 152 -7.65 4.30 -14.74
N ASN A 153 -8.69 4.47 -15.57
CA ASN A 153 -8.86 3.77 -16.84
C ASN A 153 -8.68 2.25 -16.70
N ASP A 154 -9.33 1.65 -15.69
CA ASP A 154 -9.26 0.23 -15.33
C ASP A 154 -7.88 -0.29 -14.88
N GLU A 155 -6.91 0.60 -14.69
CA GLU A 155 -5.58 0.28 -14.16
C GLU A 155 -5.41 0.78 -12.73
N HIS A 156 -4.88 -0.07 -11.86
CA HIS A 156 -4.46 0.35 -10.52
C HIS A 156 -3.20 1.23 -10.63
N VAL A 157 -3.33 2.51 -10.25
CA VAL A 157 -2.25 3.50 -10.37
C VAL A 157 -1.64 3.88 -9.02
N GLY A 158 -2.16 3.30 -7.94
CA GLY A 158 -1.57 3.33 -6.61
C GLY A 158 -2.27 4.27 -5.64
N ILE A 159 -1.55 4.62 -4.56
CA ILE A 159 -2.15 5.33 -3.44
C ILE A 159 -1.96 6.84 -3.60
N MET A 160 -3.09 7.54 -3.63
CA MET A 160 -3.14 8.99 -3.56
C MET A 160 -3.17 9.46 -2.11
N ARG A 161 -2.43 10.54 -1.79
CA ARG A 161 -2.32 11.09 -0.43
C ARG A 161 -2.43 12.61 -0.45
N LEU A 162 -3.23 13.15 0.46
CA LEU A 162 -3.24 14.58 0.74
C LEU A 162 -2.00 14.96 1.54
N LEU A 163 -1.24 15.93 1.03
CA LEU A 163 -0.10 16.54 1.70
C LEU A 163 -0.47 17.96 2.14
N LYS A 164 0.46 18.62 2.86
CA LYS A 164 0.28 20.01 3.29
C LYS A 164 0.03 20.99 2.13
N HIS A 165 0.55 20.69 0.93
CA HIS A 165 0.56 21.59 -0.23
C HIS A 165 0.08 20.89 -1.51
N GLY A 166 -0.97 20.07 -1.44
CA GLY A 166 -1.56 19.40 -2.60
C GLY A 166 -1.59 17.88 -2.47
N TRP A 167 -1.73 17.18 -3.58
CA TRP A 167 -1.90 15.74 -3.64
C TRP A 167 -0.64 15.03 -4.12
N LYS A 168 -0.48 13.76 -3.79
CA LYS A 168 0.58 12.91 -4.34
C LYS A 168 0.05 11.52 -4.66
N LEU A 169 0.31 11.05 -5.87
CA LEU A 169 0.02 9.69 -6.33
C LEU A 169 1.32 8.93 -6.61
N ASP A 170 1.41 7.66 -6.24
CA ASP A 170 2.68 6.91 -6.22
C ASP A 170 3.29 6.68 -7.61
N GLN A 171 2.49 6.39 -8.63
CA GLN A 171 2.98 6.06 -9.99
C GLN A 171 2.92 7.23 -10.98
N ILE A 172 2.27 8.35 -10.62
CA ILE A 172 2.08 9.49 -11.53
C ILE A 172 2.94 10.67 -11.07
N LYS A 173 3.80 11.15 -11.97
CA LYS A 173 4.73 12.26 -11.70
C LYS A 173 4.20 13.64 -12.12
N ASP A 174 3.19 13.70 -12.99
CA ASP A 174 2.57 14.97 -13.36
C ASP A 174 1.74 15.50 -12.20
N GLN A 175 2.31 16.48 -11.50
CA GLN A 175 1.72 17.05 -10.30
C GLN A 175 0.38 17.77 -10.59
N LYS A 176 0.25 18.43 -11.75
CA LYS A 176 -0.99 19.16 -12.08
C LYS A 176 -2.14 18.22 -12.34
N LEU A 177 -1.89 17.11 -13.03
CA LEU A 177 -2.88 16.04 -13.20
C LEU A 177 -3.28 15.43 -11.84
N VAL A 178 -2.29 15.13 -10.99
CA VAL A 178 -2.54 14.56 -9.65
C VAL A 178 -3.39 15.50 -8.79
N ASP A 179 -3.09 16.79 -8.81
CA ASP A 179 -3.88 17.79 -8.08
C ASP A 179 -5.29 17.94 -8.66
N ALA A 180 -5.47 17.88 -9.98
CA ALA A 180 -6.78 17.93 -10.62
C ALA A 180 -7.67 16.74 -10.20
N ILE A 181 -7.11 15.52 -10.23
CA ILE A 181 -7.79 14.30 -9.76
C ILE A 181 -8.13 14.41 -8.27
N GLY A 182 -7.16 14.79 -7.43
CA GLY A 182 -7.37 14.88 -5.98
C GLY A 182 -8.42 15.91 -5.56
N ASN A 183 -8.48 17.05 -6.26
CA ASN A 183 -9.47 18.08 -6.03
C ASN A 183 -10.87 17.63 -6.47
N ASP A 184 -10.99 16.95 -7.62
CA ASP A 184 -12.27 16.41 -8.09
C ASP A 184 -12.83 15.37 -7.10
N ILE A 185 -12.00 14.41 -6.67
CA ILE A 185 -12.36 13.42 -5.63
C ILE A 185 -12.83 14.12 -4.35
N SER A 186 -12.08 15.10 -3.86
CA SER A 186 -12.42 15.82 -2.61
C SER A 186 -13.71 16.64 -2.72
N SER A 187 -14.05 17.10 -3.92
CA SER A 187 -15.29 17.84 -4.14
C SER A 187 -16.53 16.95 -4.05
N LYS A 188 -16.39 15.68 -4.45
CA LYS A 188 -17.45 14.65 -4.51
C LYS A 188 -17.55 13.83 -3.24
N HIS A 189 -16.44 13.66 -2.52
CA HIS A 189 -16.38 12.96 -1.24
C HIS A 189 -16.69 13.93 -0.10
N LYS A 190 -17.97 14.12 0.19
CA LYS A 190 -18.47 14.98 1.29
C LYS A 190 -19.41 14.25 2.23
#